data_AF-A0A7J7HB49-F1
#
_entry.id   AF-A0A7J7HB49-F1
#
_cell.length_a   1.000
_cell.length_b   1.000
_cell.length_c   1.000
_cell.angle_alpha   90.00
_cell.angle_beta   90.00
_cell.angle_gamma   90.00
#
_symmetry.space_group_name_H-M   'P 1'
#
loop_
_entity.id
_entity.type
_entity.pdbx_description
1 polymer ?
#
loop_
_entity_poly.entity_id
_entity_poly.type
_entity_poly.pdbx_seq_one_letter_code
_entity_poly.pdbx_strand_id
1 'polypeptide(L)'
;MATLSHNLHSKCGKIDDACYIFESMSERDVVSWNAMIGGYAAQGFANDALRLIRSMLRVGMIPDSFTLGSIMKALVGGSSLMKVIEIHGFIIQLGCESHTVLIGSLIDAYAKCGSVRIADRIYKSMLKKDTIACVALITGYAHEGIYS
;
A
#
# COMPACT_ATOMS: atom_id res chain seq x y z
N MET A 1 -27.59 -5.05 -17.81
CA MET A 1 -26.23 -5.53 -17.45
C MET A 1 -25.19 -4.88 -18.37
N ALA A 2 -24.84 -3.60 -18.18
CA ALA A 2 -23.94 -2.88 -19.11
C ALA A 2 -23.21 -1.67 -18.48
N THR A 3 -22.67 -1.80 -17.26
CA THR A 3 -21.93 -0.70 -16.59
C THR A 3 -20.49 -1.02 -16.19
N LEU A 4 -20.05 -2.28 -16.32
CA LEU A 4 -18.66 -2.65 -16.00
C LEU A 4 -17.66 -2.36 -17.14
N SER A 5 -18.06 -2.48 -18.41
CA SER A 5 -17.16 -2.29 -19.55
C SER A 5 -16.85 -0.81 -19.86
N HIS A 6 -17.82 0.08 -19.64
CA HIS A 6 -17.65 1.52 -19.86
C HIS A 6 -16.76 2.18 -18.78
N ASN A 7 -16.81 1.68 -17.53
CA ASN A 7 -15.96 2.19 -16.45
C ASN A 7 -14.50 1.74 -16.56
N LEU A 8 -14.25 0.54 -17.10
CA LEU A 8 -12.87 0.02 -17.21
C LEU A 8 -12.08 0.76 -18.30
N HIS A 9 -12.66 0.97 -19.48
CA HIS A 9 -12.01 1.73 -20.57
C HIS A 9 -11.87 3.23 -20.23
N SER A 10 -12.86 3.82 -19.56
CA SER A 10 -12.80 5.25 -19.19
C SER A 10 -11.76 5.54 -18.12
N LYS A 11 -11.49 4.60 -17.20
CA LYS A 11 -10.45 4.76 -16.16
C LYS A 11 -9.02 4.54 -16.70
N CYS A 12 -8.83 3.57 -17.59
CA CYS A 12 -7.55 3.37 -18.29
C CYS A 12 -7.20 4.57 -19.17
N GLY A 13 -8.13 5.09 -19.99
CA GLY A 13 -7.82 6.26 -20.84
C GLY A 13 -7.32 7.48 -20.05
N LYS A 14 -7.91 7.74 -18.87
CA LYS A 14 -7.48 8.84 -17.99
C LYS A 14 -6.12 8.61 -17.33
N ILE A 15 -5.72 7.36 -17.09
CA ILE A 15 -4.39 7.08 -16.52
C ILE A 15 -3.31 7.16 -17.59
N ASP A 16 -3.62 6.76 -18.82
CA ASP A 16 -2.71 6.88 -19.96
C ASP A 16 -2.43 8.37 -20.27
N ASP A 17 -3.47 9.21 -20.29
CA ASP A 17 -3.31 10.67 -20.43
C ASP A 17 -2.48 11.28 -19.30
N ALA A 18 -2.74 10.86 -18.05
CA ALA A 18 -1.99 11.33 -16.89
C ALA A 18 -0.52 10.89 -16.94
N CYS A 19 -0.24 9.67 -17.41
CA CYS A 19 1.11 9.18 -17.65
C CYS A 19 1.83 9.98 -18.73
N TYR A 20 1.17 10.27 -19.85
CA TYR A 20 1.74 11.10 -20.91
C TYR A 20 2.14 12.48 -20.37
N ILE A 21 1.24 13.13 -19.62
CA ILE A 21 1.54 14.43 -18.98
C ILE A 21 2.72 14.28 -18.03
N PHE A 22 2.70 13.30 -17.14
CA PHE A 22 3.77 13.04 -16.17
C PHE A 22 5.14 12.78 -16.82
N GLU A 23 5.17 12.04 -17.93
CA GLU A 23 6.37 11.76 -18.70
C GLU A 23 6.89 13.01 -19.42
N SER A 24 6.00 13.90 -19.86
CA SER A 24 6.35 15.18 -20.52
C SER A 24 6.85 16.28 -19.58
N MET A 25 6.67 16.14 -18.26
CA MET A 25 7.13 17.12 -17.28
C MET A 25 8.67 17.20 -17.25
N SER A 26 9.21 18.41 -17.43
CA SER A 26 10.65 18.68 -17.31
C SER A 26 11.17 18.51 -15.89
N GLU A 27 10.34 18.88 -14.90
CA GLU A 27 10.60 18.70 -13.48
C GLU A 27 9.39 18.03 -12.83
N ARG A 28 9.65 16.99 -12.04
CA ARG A 28 8.62 16.27 -11.29
C ARG A 28 8.86 16.53 -9.82
N ASP A 29 7.82 16.94 -9.11
CA ASP A 29 7.85 17.17 -7.67
C ASP A 29 7.08 16.08 -6.91
N VAL A 30 7.12 16.15 -5.59
CA VAL A 30 6.42 15.18 -4.73
C VAL A 30 4.92 15.13 -5.05
N VAL A 31 4.30 16.27 -5.39
CA VAL A 31 2.87 16.34 -5.69
C VAL A 31 2.53 15.55 -6.96
N SER A 32 3.32 15.71 -8.03
CA SER A 32 3.08 14.99 -9.29
C SER A 32 3.33 13.48 -9.14
N TRP A 33 4.36 13.07 -8.37
CA TRP A 33 4.58 11.67 -8.02
C TRP A 33 3.40 11.08 -7.23
N ASN A 34 2.94 11.78 -6.20
CA ASN A 34 1.85 11.33 -5.34
C ASN A 34 0.54 11.18 -6.14
N ALA A 35 0.25 12.13 -7.04
CA ALA A 35 -0.91 12.07 -7.91
C ALA A 35 -0.87 10.82 -8.81
N MET A 36 0.29 10.53 -9.40
CA MET A 36 0.45 9.40 -10.31
C MET A 36 0.37 8.05 -9.58
N ILE A 37 1.05 7.96 -8.44
CA ILE A 37 1.00 6.79 -7.55
C ILE A 37 -0.42 6.54 -7.03
N GLY A 38 -1.09 7.59 -6.55
CA GLY A 38 -2.47 7.53 -6.05
C GLY A 38 -3.45 7.10 -7.15
N GLY A 39 -3.25 7.58 -8.38
CA GLY A 39 -4.03 7.18 -9.55
C GLY A 39 -3.94 5.67 -9.83
N TYR A 40 -2.73 5.12 -9.90
CA TYR A 40 -2.52 3.67 -10.09
C TYR A 40 -3.08 2.86 -8.92
N ALA A 41 -2.85 3.31 -7.69
CA ALA A 41 -3.35 2.67 -6.48
C ALA A 41 -4.89 2.59 -6.47
N ALA A 42 -5.57 3.70 -6.78
CA ALA A 42 -7.04 3.77 -6.81
C ALA A 42 -7.69 2.88 -7.88
N GLN A 43 -6.94 2.52 -8.93
CA GLN A 43 -7.38 1.61 -9.98
C GLN A 43 -7.02 0.15 -9.71
N GLY A 44 -6.34 -0.15 -8.59
CA GLY A 44 -5.93 -1.51 -8.23
C GLY A 44 -4.64 -1.97 -8.93
N PHE A 45 -3.98 -1.08 -9.67
CA PHE A 45 -2.71 -1.33 -10.34
C PHE A 45 -1.53 -1.17 -9.37
N ALA A 46 -1.55 -1.97 -8.31
CA ALA A 46 -0.63 -1.79 -7.20
C ALA A 46 0.83 -2.07 -7.57
N ASN A 47 1.10 -2.94 -8.54
CA ASN A 47 2.46 -3.20 -9.03
C ASN A 47 3.04 -1.96 -9.73
N ASP A 48 2.24 -1.24 -10.50
CA ASP A 48 2.65 -0.01 -11.18
C ASP A 48 2.85 1.13 -10.18
N ALA A 49 1.97 1.24 -9.17
CA ALA A 49 2.16 2.16 -8.06
C ALA A 49 3.49 1.90 -7.31
N LEU A 50 3.84 0.63 -7.07
CA LEU A 50 5.12 0.23 -6.45
C LEU A 50 6.32 0.54 -7.36
N ARG A 51 6.19 0.37 -8.68
CA ARG A 51 7.23 0.79 -9.64
C ARG A 51 7.47 2.29 -9.57
N LEU A 52 6.42 3.10 -9.47
CA LEU A 52 6.54 4.55 -9.35
C LEU A 52 7.21 4.97 -8.03
N ILE A 53 6.89 4.35 -6.89
CA ILE A 53 7.63 4.60 -5.63
C ILE A 53 9.13 4.34 -5.82
N ARG A 54 9.50 3.21 -6.44
CA ARG A 54 10.92 2.90 -6.68
C ARG A 54 11.59 3.98 -7.52
N SER A 55 10.91 4.46 -8.56
CA SER A 55 11.42 5.52 -9.42
C SER A 55 11.56 6.85 -8.66
N MET A 56 10.56 7.21 -7.85
CA MET A 56 10.61 8.38 -6.96
C MET A 56 11.83 8.32 -6.02
N LEU A 57 12.08 7.15 -5.43
CA LEU A 57 13.25 6.95 -4.55
C LEU A 57 14.59 7.02 -5.28
N ARG A 58 14.67 6.50 -6.52
CA ARG A 58 15.89 6.58 -7.33
C ARG A 58 16.30 8.01 -7.68
N VAL A 59 15.33 8.92 -7.76
CA VAL A 59 15.59 10.35 -7.99
C VAL A 59 15.76 11.13 -6.67
N GLY A 60 15.89 10.43 -5.53
CA GLY A 60 16.14 11.04 -4.23
C GLY A 60 14.92 11.66 -3.56
N MET A 61 13.71 11.42 -4.09
CA MET A 61 12.47 11.91 -3.49
C MET A 61 11.88 10.89 -2.53
N ILE A 62 11.43 11.36 -1.36
CA ILE A 62 10.90 10.52 -0.29
C ILE A 62 9.37 10.55 -0.36
N PRO A 63 8.69 9.40 -0.52
CA PRO A 63 7.24 9.30 -0.41
C PRO A 63 6.76 9.79 0.95
N ASP A 64 5.67 10.55 0.97
CA ASP A 64 5.03 10.97 2.22
C ASP A 64 4.05 9.92 2.76
N SER A 65 3.54 10.17 3.97
CA SER A 65 2.58 9.28 4.64
C SER A 65 1.27 9.08 3.85
N PHE A 66 0.87 10.07 3.04
CA PHE A 66 -0.31 9.98 2.18
C PHE A 66 -0.10 9.00 1.02
N THR A 67 1.08 9.04 0.41
CA THR A 67 1.50 8.16 -0.68
C THR A 67 1.57 6.71 -0.21
N LEU A 68 2.18 6.50 0.96
CA LEU A 68 2.28 5.19 1.58
C LEU A 68 0.91 4.62 1.98
N GLY A 69 0.03 5.46 2.54
CA GLY A 69 -1.35 5.07 2.87
C GLY A 69 -2.18 4.69 1.65
N SER A 70 -1.99 5.38 0.52
CA SER A 70 -2.70 5.10 -0.74
C SER A 70 -2.31 3.73 -1.32
N ILE A 71 -1.02 3.40 -1.29
CA ILE A 71 -0.51 2.11 -1.76
C ILE A 71 -0.95 0.96 -0.85
N MET A 72 -0.94 1.15 0.47
CA MET A 72 -1.43 0.13 1.40
C MET A 72 -2.86 -0.28 1.11
N LYS A 73 -3.75 0.69 0.85
CA LYS A 73 -5.16 0.40 0.50
C LYS A 73 -5.29 -0.38 -0.80
N ALA A 74 -4.49 -0.04 -1.82
CA ALA A 74 -4.49 -0.75 -3.09
C ALA A 74 -4.00 -2.20 -2.98
N LEU A 75 -3.08 -2.47 -2.03
CA LEU A 75 -2.46 -3.78 -1.85
C LEU A 75 -3.27 -4.71 -0.93
N VAL A 76 -3.94 -4.17 0.09
CA VAL A 76 -4.84 -4.94 0.97
C VAL A 76 -6.05 -5.51 0.20
N GLY A 77 -6.44 -4.90 -0.92
CA GLY A 77 -7.51 -5.41 -1.78
C GLY A 77 -7.19 -6.70 -2.55
N GLY A 78 -5.94 -7.18 -2.53
CA GLY A 78 -5.48 -8.34 -3.31
C GLY A 78 -4.48 -9.25 -2.58
N SER A 79 -4.60 -9.33 -1.25
CA SER A 79 -3.74 -9.99 -0.26
C SER A 79 -2.87 -11.15 -0.78
N SER A 80 -1.65 -10.82 -1.20
CA SER A 80 -0.56 -11.77 -1.44
C SER A 80 0.54 -11.48 -0.43
N LEU A 81 0.94 -12.48 0.35
CA LEU A 81 1.99 -12.36 1.37
C LEU A 81 3.29 -11.75 0.82
N MET A 82 3.65 -12.09 -0.43
CA MET A 82 4.84 -11.56 -1.10
C MET A 82 4.81 -10.03 -1.22
N LYS A 83 3.64 -9.46 -1.57
CA LYS A 83 3.47 -8.02 -1.67
C LYS A 83 3.54 -7.35 -0.30
N VAL A 84 2.99 -7.98 0.73
CA VAL A 84 3.06 -7.47 2.11
C VAL A 84 4.52 -7.39 2.59
N ILE A 85 5.33 -8.42 2.29
CA ILE A 85 6.76 -8.43 2.61
C ILE A 85 7.52 -7.32 1.87
N GLU A 86 7.22 -7.10 0.59
CA GLU A 86 7.83 -6.04 -0.20
C GLU A 86 7.55 -4.65 0.39
N ILE A 87 6.31 -4.39 0.80
CA ILE A 87 5.94 -3.12 1.45
C ILE A 87 6.61 -2.98 2.81
N HIS A 88 6.68 -4.04 3.60
CA HIS A 88 7.38 -4.01 4.89
C HIS A 88 8.83 -3.57 4.70
N GLY A 89 9.51 -4.08 3.67
CA GLY A 89 10.84 -3.64 3.27
C GLY A 89 10.90 -2.14 2.96
N PHE A 90 9.94 -1.61 2.20
CA PHE A 90 9.84 -0.17 1.93
C PHE A 90 9.63 0.65 3.21
N ILE A 91 8.76 0.22 4.12
CA ILE A 91 8.50 0.95 5.37
C ILE A 91 9.79 1.09 6.19
N ILE A 92 10.59 0.02 6.28
CA ILE A 92 11.88 0.02 6.96
C ILE A 92 12.87 0.94 6.23
N GLN A 93 13.00 0.79 4.91
CA GLN A 93 13.94 1.58 4.11
C GLN A 93 13.66 3.10 4.19
N LEU A 94 12.40 3.48 4.33
CA LEU A 94 11.97 4.88 4.45
C LEU A 94 12.02 5.41 5.89
N GLY A 95 12.36 4.58 6.88
CA GLY A 95 12.32 4.96 8.29
C GLY A 95 10.90 5.25 8.80
N CYS A 96 9.88 4.72 8.12
CA CYS A 96 8.48 4.96 8.42
C CYS A 96 7.90 4.02 9.50
N GLU A 97 8.76 3.24 10.16
CA GLU A 97 8.39 2.25 11.17
C GLU A 97 7.73 2.85 12.44
N SER A 98 7.87 4.16 12.64
CA SER A 98 7.20 4.91 13.72
C SER A 98 5.78 5.39 13.36
N HIS A 99 5.36 5.31 12.09
CA HIS A 99 4.02 5.74 11.67
C HIS A 99 2.96 4.70 12.05
N THR A 100 2.24 4.97 13.15
CA THR A 100 1.25 4.05 13.74
C THR A 100 0.17 3.59 12.75
N VAL A 101 -0.36 4.49 11.91
CA VAL A 101 -1.41 4.17 10.92
C VAL A 101 -0.89 3.20 9.85
N LEU A 102 0.35 3.42 9.40
CA LEU A 102 1.00 2.59 8.38
C LEU A 102 1.31 1.19 8.93
N ILE A 103 1.84 1.14 10.15
CA ILE A 103 2.13 -0.12 10.85
C ILE A 103 0.86 -0.89 11.21
N GLY A 104 -0.21 -0.22 11.64
CA GLY A 104 -1.51 -0.87 11.89
C GLY A 104 -2.08 -1.51 10.64
N SER A 105 -1.96 -0.83 9.49
CA SER A 105 -2.36 -1.39 8.19
C SER A 105 -1.48 -2.57 7.75
N LEU A 106 -0.18 -2.55 8.10
CA LEU A 106 0.75 -3.63 7.81
C LEU A 106 0.44 -4.90 8.64
N ILE A 107 0.12 -4.71 9.92
CA ILE A 107 -0.30 -5.79 10.82
C ILE A 107 -1.59 -6.45 10.31
N ASP A 108 -2.58 -5.66 9.91
CA ASP A 108 -3.82 -6.15 9.29
C ASP A 108 -3.54 -6.95 8.00
N ALA A 109 -2.65 -6.46 7.14
CA ALA A 109 -2.28 -7.16 5.92
C ALA A 109 -1.57 -8.50 6.18
N TYR A 110 -0.66 -8.58 7.16
CA TYR A 110 -0.02 -9.84 7.55
C TYR A 110 -1.00 -10.83 8.18
N ALA A 111 -1.91 -10.35 9.03
CA ALA A 111 -2.94 -11.18 9.65
C ALA A 111 -3.88 -11.78 8.59
N LYS A 112 -4.36 -10.97 7.64
CA LYS A 112 -5.21 -11.42 6.52
C LYS A 112 -4.51 -12.37 5.55
N CYS A 113 -3.18 -12.30 5.46
CA CYS A 113 -2.38 -13.25 4.68
C CYS A 113 -2.07 -14.56 5.45
N GLY A 114 -2.63 -14.78 6.64
CA GLY A 114 -2.38 -15.98 7.46
C GLY A 114 -1.00 -15.99 8.13
N SER A 115 -0.33 -14.84 8.22
CA SER A 115 0.99 -14.71 8.83
C SER A 115 0.90 -13.97 10.17
N VAL A 116 0.00 -14.44 11.04
CA VAL A 116 -0.35 -13.81 12.33
C VAL A 116 0.87 -13.67 13.25
N ARG A 117 1.81 -14.63 13.22
CA ARG A 117 3.07 -14.55 13.99
C ARG A 117 3.91 -13.32 13.64
N ILE A 118 3.98 -12.95 12.36
CA ILE A 118 4.72 -11.75 11.93
C ILE A 118 3.94 -10.51 12.34
N ALA A 119 2.61 -10.51 12.19
CA ALA A 119 1.74 -9.43 12.65
C ALA A 119 1.92 -9.16 14.16
N ASP A 120 1.94 -10.21 14.99
CA ASP A 120 2.16 -10.12 16.44
C ASP A 120 3.55 -9.59 16.80
N ARG A 121 4.59 -10.02 16.06
CA ARG A 121 5.96 -9.51 16.27
C ARG A 121 6.04 -8.01 15.99
N ILE A 122 5.45 -7.55 14.89
CA ILE A 122 5.43 -6.13 14.53
C ILE A 122 4.63 -5.34 15.57
N TYR A 123 3.47 -5.83 16.00
CA TYR A 123 2.67 -5.20 17.04
C TYR A 123 3.43 -5.05 18.37
N LYS A 124 4.17 -6.08 18.78
CA LYS A 124 5.01 -6.05 19.99
C LYS A 124 6.15 -5.04 19.90
N SER A 125 6.66 -4.75 18.71
CA SER A 125 7.67 -3.70 18.49
C SER A 125 7.12 -2.27 18.47
N MET A 126 5.80 -2.08 18.45
CA MET A 126 5.21 -0.73 18.45
C MET A 126 5.39 -0.04 19.80
N LEU A 127 5.98 1.17 19.79
CA LEU A 127 6.10 2.02 20.98
C LEU A 127 4.74 2.51 21.49
N LYS A 128 3.76 2.68 20.60
CA LYS A 128 2.38 3.07 20.93
C LYS A 128 1.41 2.06 20.32
N LYS A 129 0.76 1.28 21.18
CA LYS A 129 -0.19 0.25 20.75
C LYS A 129 -1.46 0.90 20.20
N ASP A 130 -1.79 0.58 18.96
CA ASP A 130 -2.99 1.06 18.27
C ASP A 130 -4.15 0.06 18.41
N THR A 131 -5.36 0.57 18.64
CA THR A 131 -6.58 -0.25 18.79
C THR A 131 -6.93 -0.99 17.51
N ILE A 132 -6.66 -0.42 16.34
CA ILE A 132 -6.92 -1.07 15.04
C ILE A 132 -6.00 -2.28 14.85
N ALA A 133 -4.72 -2.15 15.20
CA ALA A 133 -3.75 -3.25 15.14
C ALA A 133 -4.12 -4.40 16.10
N CYS A 134 -4.68 -4.08 17.26
CA CYS A 134 -5.16 -5.08 18.22
C CYS A 134 -6.36 -5.89 17.68
N VAL A 135 -7.32 -5.22 17.03
CA VAL A 135 -8.48 -5.88 16.38
C VAL A 135 -8.04 -6.79 15.23
N ALA A 136 -7.06 -6.36 14.44
CA ALA A 136 -6.47 -7.19 13.38
C ALA A 136 -5.84 -8.48 13.92
N LEU A 137 -5.18 -8.44 15.09
CA LEU A 137 -4.63 -9.64 15.72
C LEU A 137 -5.73 -10.57 16.25
N ILE A 138 -6.76 -10.03 16.92
CA ILE A 138 -7.87 -10.83 17.45
C ILE A 138 -8.57 -11.58 16.31
N THR A 139 -8.86 -10.89 15.20
CA THR A 139 -9.48 -11.50 14.02
C THR A 139 -8.54 -12.52 13.35
N GLY A 140 -7.25 -12.23 13.25
CA GLY A 140 -6.26 -13.18 12.74
C GLY A 140 -6.19 -14.48 13.55
N TYR A 141 -6.06 -14.39 14.87
CA TYR A 141 -6.04 -15.56 15.76
C TYR A 141 -7.37 -16.33 15.76
N ALA A 142 -8.50 -15.63 15.69
CA ALA A 142 -9.82 -16.26 15.58
C ALA A 142 -9.98 -17.08 14.29
N HIS A 143 -9.35 -16.66 13.19
CA HIS A 143 -9.36 -17.41 11.93
C HIS A 143 -8.38 -18.60 11.94
N GLU A 144 -7.22 -18.51 12.60
CA GLU A 144 -6.29 -19.65 12.75
C GLU A 144 -6.88 -20.77 13.62
N GLY A 145 -7.66 -20.44 14.66
CA GLY A 145 -8.28 -21.41 15.58
C GLY A 145 -9.47 -22.20 15.01
N ILE A 146 -9.97 -21.86 13.82
CA ILE A 146 -11.09 -22.59 13.17
C ILE A 146 -10.57 -23.80 12.37
N TYR A 147 -9.25 -23.90 12.13
CA TYR A 147 -8.62 -24.99 11.37
C TYR A 147 -7.66 -25.85 12.19
N SER A 148 -7.64 -25.71 13.53
CA SER A 148 -6.82 -26.52 14.46
C SER A 148 -7.61 -27.61 15.15
#